data_AF-A0A356R9P5-F1
#
_entry.id   AF-A0A356R9P5-F1
#
_cell.length_a   1.000
_cell.length_b   1.000
_cell.length_c   1.000
_cell.angle_alpha   90.00
_cell.angle_beta   90.00
_cell.angle_gamma   90.00
#
_symmetry.space_group_name_H-M   'P 1'
#
loop_
_entity.id
_entity.type
_entity.pdbx_description
1 polymer ?
#
loop_
_entity_poly.entity_id
_entity_poly.type
_entity_poly.pdbx_seq_one_letter_code
_entity_poly.pdbx_strand_id
1 'polypeptide(L)'
;VDQATKTVREIPLSRNETRPRRLGVTSDGVIWYVDYAEGYLGSYNAKTGDIQEWLAPGEADAKPYGMTVDDQDRVWFVETGAHPNRLVGFDTRTQTFMSLTDIPSGGGSVRHMVYHQPTKTIWFGTDANTIGRAKVP
;
A
#
# COMPACT_ATOMS: atom_id res chain seq x y z
N VAL A 1 -19.12 -6.87 -9.14
CA VAL A 1 -19.63 -7.90 -10.06
C VAL A 1 -20.54 -7.19 -11.05
N ASP A 2 -20.16 -7.14 -12.32
CA ASP A 2 -21.06 -6.64 -13.37
C ASP A 2 -22.38 -7.41 -13.25
N GLN A 3 -23.48 -6.68 -13.03
CA GLN A 3 -24.77 -7.29 -12.74
C GLN A 3 -25.33 -8.10 -13.92
N ALA A 4 -24.88 -7.80 -15.14
CA ALA A 4 -25.27 -8.51 -16.35
C ALA A 4 -24.42 -9.77 -16.57
N THR A 5 -23.11 -9.71 -16.35
CA THR A 5 -22.20 -10.83 -16.70
C THR A 5 -21.88 -11.75 -15.53
N LYS A 6 -21.98 -11.26 -14.29
CA LYS A 6 -21.55 -11.96 -13.07
C LYS A 6 -20.12 -12.52 -13.13
N THR A 7 -19.27 -12.02 -14.02
CA THR A 7 -17.92 -12.55 -14.19
C THR A 7 -16.95 -11.89 -13.21
N VAL A 8 -16.08 -12.72 -12.64
CA VAL A 8 -14.88 -12.30 -11.93
C VAL A 8 -13.70 -12.59 -12.85
N ARG A 9 -12.85 -11.59 -13.08
CA ARG A 9 -11.58 -11.76 -13.78
C ARG A 9 -10.45 -11.64 -12.77
N GLU A 10 -9.63 -12.68 -12.71
CA GLU A 10 -8.40 -12.67 -11.93
C GLU A 10 -7.23 -12.24 -12.83
N ILE A 11 -6.31 -11.47 -12.27
CA ILE A 11 -5.09 -11.04 -12.94
C ILE A 11 -3.94 -11.84 -12.35
N PRO A 12 -3.27 -12.72 -13.12
CA PRO A 12 -2.08 -13.40 -12.63
C PRO A 12 -0.96 -12.37 -12.45
N LEU A 13 -0.27 -12.45 -11.31
CA LEU A 13 0.89 -11.61 -11.02
C LEU A 13 2.17 -12.33 -11.47
N SER A 14 3.25 -11.56 -11.68
CA SER A 14 4.50 -12.07 -12.26
C SER A 14 5.23 -13.07 -11.37
N ARG A 15 5.10 -12.96 -10.04
CA ARG A 15 5.80 -13.79 -9.05
C ARG A 15 4.81 -14.75 -8.37
N ASN A 16 5.17 -16.03 -8.29
CA ASN A 16 4.25 -17.10 -7.86
C ASN A 16 3.87 -17.04 -6.38
N GLU A 17 4.75 -16.50 -5.52
CA GLU A 17 4.52 -16.47 -4.07
C GLU A 17 3.89 -15.15 -3.59
N THR A 18 3.57 -14.25 -4.51
CA THR A 18 2.99 -12.94 -4.20
C THR A 18 1.63 -13.11 -3.52
N ARG A 19 1.48 -12.48 -2.34
CA ARG A 19 0.24 -12.50 -1.56
C ARG A 19 -0.27 -11.06 -1.40
N PRO A 20 -0.96 -10.52 -2.42
CA PRO A 20 -1.41 -9.14 -2.39
C PRO A 20 -2.42 -8.93 -1.25
N ARG A 21 -2.32 -7.80 -0.54
CA ARG A 21 -3.23 -7.44 0.56
C ARG A 21 -4.15 -6.30 0.21
N ARG A 22 -3.70 -5.07 0.45
CA ARG A 22 -4.48 -3.86 0.15
C ARG A 22 -4.05 -3.29 -1.18
N LEU A 23 -5.02 -2.64 -1.80
CA LEU A 23 -4.86 -1.99 -3.08
C LEU A 23 -5.23 -0.51 -2.96
N GLY A 24 -4.65 0.28 -3.83
CA GLY A 24 -4.95 1.69 -4.05
C GLY A 24 -5.09 1.94 -5.55
N VAL A 25 -5.70 3.07 -5.92
CA VAL A 25 -5.83 3.47 -7.33
C VAL A 25 -5.38 4.92 -7.44
N THR A 26 -4.43 5.18 -8.32
CA THR A 26 -4.00 6.53 -8.68
C THR A 26 -4.96 7.13 -9.71
N SER A 27 -4.96 8.46 -9.83
CA SER A 27 -5.91 9.22 -10.66
C SER A 27 -5.83 8.89 -12.15
N ASP A 28 -4.70 8.35 -12.61
CA ASP A 28 -4.48 7.82 -13.97
C ASP A 28 -5.10 6.43 -14.21
N GLY A 29 -5.63 5.80 -13.16
CA GLY A 29 -6.27 4.49 -13.16
C GLY A 29 -5.32 3.31 -12.97
N VAL A 30 -4.04 3.54 -12.64
CA VAL A 30 -3.11 2.48 -12.28
C VAL A 30 -3.49 1.91 -10.91
N ILE A 31 -3.55 0.59 -10.83
CA ILE A 31 -3.87 -0.13 -9.60
C ILE A 31 -2.57 -0.45 -8.88
N TRP A 32 -2.46 -0.05 -7.62
CA TRP A 32 -1.32 -0.35 -6.76
C TRP A 32 -1.70 -1.41 -5.74
N TYR A 33 -0.74 -2.25 -5.35
CA TYR A 33 -0.93 -3.29 -4.34
C TYR A 33 0.33 -3.51 -3.52
N VAL A 34 0.17 -4.06 -2.31
CA VAL A 34 1.30 -4.53 -1.50
C VAL A 34 1.31 -6.05 -1.40
N ASP A 35 2.48 -6.62 -1.61
CA ASP A 35 2.76 -8.04 -1.45
C ASP A 35 3.27 -8.33 -0.04
N TYR A 36 2.42 -8.97 0.75
CA TYR A 36 2.74 -9.32 2.13
C TYR A 36 3.79 -10.43 2.25
N ALA A 37 3.86 -11.34 1.28
CA ALA A 37 4.71 -12.52 1.40
C ALA A 37 6.18 -12.21 1.16
N GLU A 38 6.46 -11.42 0.13
CA GLU A 38 7.82 -11.19 -0.34
C GLU A 38 8.25 -9.73 -0.21
N GLY A 39 7.38 -8.85 0.29
CA GLY A 39 7.75 -7.49 0.70
C GLY A 39 7.81 -6.46 -0.43
N TYR A 40 7.00 -6.60 -1.47
CA TYR A 40 7.00 -5.69 -2.61
C TYR A 40 5.83 -4.70 -2.57
N LEU A 41 6.07 -3.50 -3.10
CA LEU A 41 5.05 -2.64 -3.67
C LEU A 41 4.92 -2.99 -5.15
N GLY A 42 3.70 -3.22 -5.63
CA GLY A 42 3.43 -3.51 -7.03
C GLY A 42 2.42 -2.55 -7.64
N SER A 43 2.48 -2.41 -8.97
CA SER A 43 1.51 -1.69 -9.78
C SER A 43 1.01 -2.58 -10.91
N TYR A 44 -0.22 -2.33 -11.35
CA TYR A 44 -0.87 -2.98 -12.48
C TYR A 44 -1.60 -1.92 -13.32
N ASN A 45 -1.18 -1.77 -14.56
CA ASN A 45 -1.86 -0.93 -15.53
C ASN A 45 -3.00 -1.72 -16.19
N ALA A 46 -4.24 -1.42 -15.83
CA ALA A 46 -5.40 -2.14 -16.33
C ALA A 46 -5.65 -1.98 -17.85
N LYS A 47 -5.05 -0.97 -18.49
CA LYS A 47 -5.19 -0.73 -19.94
C LYS A 47 -4.19 -1.55 -20.76
N THR A 48 -2.95 -1.67 -20.29
CA THR A 48 -1.87 -2.36 -21.03
C THR A 48 -1.63 -3.78 -20.53
N GLY A 49 -1.98 -4.06 -19.28
CA GLY A 49 -1.66 -5.31 -18.59
C GLY A 49 -0.29 -5.31 -17.91
N ASP A 50 0.46 -4.21 -17.98
CA ASP A 50 1.82 -4.14 -17.44
C ASP A 50 1.83 -4.21 -15.92
N ILE A 51 2.79 -4.97 -15.39
CA ILE A 51 3.08 -5.09 -13.96
C ILE A 51 4.49 -4.57 -13.71
N GLN A 52 4.65 -3.72 -12.71
CA GLN A 52 5.94 -3.26 -12.20
C GLN A 52 5.96 -3.41 -10.68
N GLU A 53 7.10 -3.78 -10.13
CA GLU A 53 7.24 -4.06 -8.70
C GLU A 53 8.56 -3.50 -8.15
N TRP A 54 8.52 -3.04 -6.91
CA TRP A 54 9.63 -2.45 -6.18
C TRP A 54 9.75 -3.13 -4.81
N LEU A 55 10.93 -3.64 -4.49
CA LEU A 55 11.20 -4.21 -3.17
C LEU A 55 11.09 -3.11 -2.12
N ALA A 56 10.26 -3.30 -1.10
CA ALA A 56 10.09 -2.33 -0.04
C ALA A 56 11.35 -2.21 0.83
N PRO A 57 11.55 -1.09 1.55
CA PRO A 57 12.73 -0.89 2.39
C PRO A 57 12.96 -1.95 3.49
N GLY A 58 11.91 -2.58 4.00
CA GLY A 58 12.00 -3.73 4.91
C GLY A 58 12.29 -5.07 4.23
N GLU A 59 12.48 -5.06 2.91
CA GLU A 59 12.76 -6.22 2.05
C GLU A 59 11.76 -7.38 2.27
N ALA A 60 12.21 -8.64 2.20
CA ALA A 60 11.36 -9.81 2.37
C ALA A 60 10.63 -9.86 3.73
N ASP A 61 11.16 -9.18 4.75
CA ASP A 61 10.55 -9.09 6.07
C ASP A 61 9.60 -7.90 6.24
N ALA A 62 9.45 -7.04 5.23
CA ALA A 62 8.61 -5.84 5.30
C ALA A 62 7.15 -6.16 5.66
N LYS A 63 6.62 -7.27 5.14
CA LYS A 63 5.22 -7.71 5.31
C LYS A 63 4.22 -6.55 5.17
N PRO A 64 4.26 -5.80 4.05
CA PRO A 64 3.39 -4.64 3.90
C PRO A 64 1.92 -5.06 3.86
N TYR A 65 1.05 -4.30 4.52
CA TYR A 65 -0.37 -4.68 4.67
C TYR A 65 -1.32 -3.52 4.38
N GLY A 66 -1.38 -2.52 5.25
CA GLY A 66 -2.22 -1.34 5.04
C GLY A 66 -1.70 -0.49 3.88
N MET A 67 -2.59 0.07 3.07
CA MET A 67 -2.24 0.98 1.97
C MET A 67 -3.33 2.06 1.81
N THR A 68 -2.93 3.25 1.36
CA THR A 68 -3.79 4.27 0.78
C THR A 68 -3.03 5.08 -0.29
N VAL A 69 -3.75 5.86 -1.09
CA VAL A 69 -3.19 6.79 -2.09
C VAL A 69 -3.64 8.20 -1.71
N ASP A 70 -2.72 9.17 -1.80
CA ASP A 70 -3.06 10.57 -1.54
C ASP A 70 -3.48 11.35 -2.80
N ASP A 71 -3.84 12.62 -2.63
CA ASP A 71 -4.28 13.51 -3.71
C ASP A 71 -3.15 13.96 -4.66
N GLN A 72 -1.93 13.45 -4.46
CA GLN A 72 -0.79 13.66 -5.34
C GLN A 72 -0.38 12.37 -6.06
N ASP A 73 -1.24 11.34 -6.01
CA ASP A 73 -1.02 10.00 -6.54
C ASP A 73 0.16 9.27 -5.90
N ARG A 74 0.56 9.64 -4.69
CA ARG A 74 1.62 8.95 -3.95
C ARG A 74 1.01 7.81 -3.14
N VAL A 75 1.73 6.70 -3.08
CA VAL A 75 1.30 5.52 -2.33
C VAL A 75 1.88 5.58 -0.93
N TRP A 76 1.03 5.31 0.05
CA TRP A 76 1.43 5.17 1.45
C TRP A 76 1.01 3.80 1.95
N PHE A 77 1.95 3.07 2.55
CA PHE A 77 1.68 1.75 3.09
C PHE A 77 2.41 1.52 4.41
N VAL A 78 2.02 0.51 5.15
CA VAL A 78 2.69 0.14 6.41
C VAL A 78 3.38 -1.21 6.28
N GLU A 79 4.67 -1.22 6.55
CA GLU A 79 5.47 -2.42 6.81
C GLU A 79 5.14 -2.94 8.21
N THR A 80 4.51 -4.11 8.28
CA THR A 80 4.05 -4.72 9.55
C THR A 80 4.98 -5.80 10.08
N GLY A 81 6.07 -6.12 9.36
CA GLY A 81 7.11 -7.01 9.86
C GLY A 81 8.23 -6.29 10.59
N ALA A 82 8.39 -4.97 10.37
CA ALA A 82 9.27 -4.13 11.17
C ALA A 82 8.70 -3.92 12.58
N HIS A 83 9.57 -3.85 13.59
CA HIS A 83 9.19 -3.59 14.98
C HIS A 83 10.05 -2.43 15.54
N PRO A 84 9.49 -1.23 15.74
CA PRO A 84 8.09 -0.86 15.48
C PRO A 84 7.74 -0.90 13.97
N ASN A 85 6.45 -1.01 13.64
CA ASN A 85 5.98 -0.89 12.26
C ASN A 85 6.43 0.43 11.64
N ARG A 86 6.58 0.45 10.32
CA ARG A 86 6.96 1.64 9.56
C ARG A 86 5.90 2.07 8.57
N LEU A 87 5.51 3.34 8.62
CA LEU A 87 4.78 4.00 7.54
C LEU A 87 5.77 4.40 6.44
N VAL A 88 5.52 3.91 5.23
CA VAL A 88 6.36 4.11 4.06
C VAL A 88 5.60 4.93 3.02
N GLY A 89 6.27 5.93 2.46
CA GLY A 89 5.77 6.73 1.35
C GLY A 89 6.54 6.44 0.06
N PHE A 90 5.83 6.29 -1.05
CA PHE A 90 6.37 6.07 -2.39
C PHE A 90 5.82 7.10 -3.37
N ASP A 91 6.71 7.83 -4.03
CA ASP A 91 6.35 8.74 -5.11
C ASP A 91 6.25 7.96 -6.42
N THR A 92 5.04 7.93 -6.99
CA THR A 92 4.73 7.15 -8.20
C THR A 92 5.28 7.78 -9.47
N ARG A 93 5.59 9.08 -9.46
CA ARG A 93 6.13 9.81 -10.62
C ARG A 93 7.64 9.61 -10.73
N THR A 94 8.35 9.69 -9.61
CA THR A 94 9.80 9.44 -9.57
C THR A 94 10.14 7.96 -9.36
N GLN A 95 9.16 7.14 -8.97
CA GLN A 95 9.29 5.72 -8.65
C GLN A 95 10.29 5.45 -7.52
N THR A 96 10.25 6.28 -6.47
CA THR A 96 11.18 6.22 -5.33
C THR A 96 10.47 6.23 -4.00
N PHE A 97 10.98 5.45 -3.04
CA PHE A 97 10.61 5.58 -1.64
C PHE A 97 11.10 6.92 -1.08
N MET A 98 10.21 7.69 -0.46
CA MET A 98 10.45 9.07 -0.03
C MET A 98 10.28 9.28 1.48
N SER A 99 9.72 8.30 2.21
CA SER A 99 9.52 8.41 3.66
C SER A 99 9.55 7.05 4.33
N LEU A 100 10.19 6.99 5.51
CA LEU A 100 10.23 5.86 6.44
C LEU A 100 10.01 6.41 7.84
N THR A 101 8.81 6.21 8.38
CA THR A 101 8.44 6.76 9.69
C THR A 101 7.96 5.65 10.62
N ASP A 102 8.66 5.47 11.74
CA ASP A 102 8.24 4.52 12.77
C ASP A 102 6.88 4.92 13.36
N ILE A 103 6.01 3.94 13.58
CA ILE A 103 4.75 4.11 14.29
C ILE A 103 5.04 3.96 15.79
N PRO A 104 4.95 5.02 16.62
CA PRO A 104 5.47 5.01 17.99
C PRO A 104 4.81 3.97 18.91
N SER A 105 3.54 3.62 18.66
CA SER A 105 2.83 2.59 19.42
C SER A 105 3.23 1.16 19.01
N GLY A 106 4.17 0.99 18.08
CA GLY A 106 4.51 -0.29 17.47
C GLY A 106 3.57 -0.72 16.34
N GLY A 107 2.35 -0.20 16.28
CA GLY A 107 1.38 -0.44 15.20
C GLY A 107 0.70 -1.81 15.19
N GLY A 108 1.44 -2.91 15.38
CA GLY A 108 0.90 -4.27 15.29
C GLY A 108 0.39 -4.59 13.87
N SER A 109 -0.84 -5.06 13.67
CA SER A 109 -1.36 -5.24 12.30
C SER A 109 -2.11 -3.99 11.81
N VAL A 110 -1.41 -3.05 11.17
CA VAL A 110 -2.10 -1.96 10.47
C VAL A 110 -2.69 -2.49 9.16
N ARG A 111 -4.02 -2.70 9.12
CA ARG A 111 -4.70 -3.41 8.01
C ARG A 111 -5.50 -2.53 7.06
N HIS A 112 -5.83 -1.31 7.46
CA HIS A 112 -6.60 -0.36 6.66
C HIS A 112 -6.18 1.06 7.01
N MET A 113 -6.12 1.91 5.99
CA MET A 113 -5.68 3.30 6.07
C MET A 113 -6.65 4.15 5.26
N VAL A 114 -6.94 5.36 5.74
CA VAL A 114 -7.83 6.30 5.06
C VAL A 114 -7.11 7.62 4.91
N TYR A 115 -6.97 8.09 3.66
CA TYR A 115 -6.54 9.44 3.38
C TYR A 115 -7.72 10.41 3.46
N HIS A 116 -7.59 11.42 4.32
CA HIS A 116 -8.50 12.55 4.42
C HIS A 116 -7.88 13.75 3.71
N GLN A 117 -8.29 13.94 2.46
CA GLN A 117 -7.75 14.96 1.56
C GLN A 117 -7.81 16.40 2.12
N PRO A 118 -8.92 16.89 2.71
CA PRO A 118 -8.99 18.28 3.19
C PRO A 118 -7.91 18.65 4.23
N THR A 119 -7.41 17.67 4.99
CA THR A 119 -6.38 17.89 6.00
C THR A 119 -5.04 17.26 5.66
N LYS A 120 -4.90 16.69 4.46
CA LYS A 120 -3.74 15.88 4.03
C LYS A 120 -3.28 14.89 5.09
N THR A 121 -4.22 14.12 5.63
CA THR A 121 -3.96 13.27 6.79
C THR A 121 -4.35 11.84 6.50
N ILE A 122 -3.45 10.91 6.80
CA ILE A 122 -3.73 9.48 6.80
C ILE A 122 -4.12 9.07 8.22
N TRP A 123 -5.24 8.36 8.33
CA TRP A 123 -5.74 7.77 9.57
C TRP A 123 -5.74 6.25 9.48
N PHE A 124 -5.38 5.58 10.57
CA PHE A 124 -5.35 4.11 10.61
C PHE A 124 -5.52 3.58 12.03
N GLY A 125 -6.06 2.37 12.16
CA GLY A 125 -6.10 1.64 13.43
C GLY A 125 -4.81 0.86 13.66
N THR A 126 -4.47 0.64 14.94
CA THR A 126 -3.35 -0.21 15.34
C THR A 126 -3.86 -1.36 16.22
N ASP A 127 -3.11 -2.46 16.29
CA ASP A 127 -3.33 -3.51 17.31
C ASP A 127 -2.65 -3.14 18.65
N ALA A 128 -2.46 -1.84 18.90
CA ALA A 128 -1.82 -1.31 20.10
C ALA A 128 -2.78 -0.43 20.92
N ASN A 129 -4.10 -0.59 20.73
CA ASN A 129 -5.14 0.25 21.34
C ASN A 129 -4.95 1.75 21.03
N THR A 130 -4.50 2.07 19.81
CA THR A 130 -4.34 3.45 19.35
C THR A 130 -4.95 3.65 17.97
N ILE A 131 -5.37 4.89 17.69
CA ILE A 131 -5.62 5.36 16.33
C ILE A 131 -4.40 6.17 15.91
N GLY A 132 -3.77 5.76 14.81
CA GLY A 132 -2.66 6.46 14.20
C GLY A 132 -3.14 7.58 13.27
N ARG A 133 -2.35 8.65 13.24
CA ARG A 133 -2.54 9.80 12.36
C ARG A 133 -1.18 10.23 11.81
N ALA A 134 -1.07 10.38 10.49
CA ALA A 134 0.11 10.95 9.84
C ALA A 134 -0.32 12.09 8.91
N LYS A 135 0.27 13.28 9.07
CA LYS A 135 0.10 14.36 8.09
C LYS A 135 1.13 14.17 6.99
N VAL A 136 0.70 14.16 5.74
CA VAL A 136 1.55 13.95 4.57
C VAL A 136 1.73 15.27 3.80
N PRO A 137 2.81 15.42 2.99
CA PRO A 137 3.17 16.70 2.36
C PRO A 137 2.12 17.25 1.38
#